data_AF-A0A6V7LBJ9-F1
#
_entry.id   AF-A0A6V7LBJ9-F1
#
_cell.length_a   1.000
_cell.length_b   1.000
_cell.length_c   1.000
_cell.angle_alpha   90.00
_cell.angle_beta   90.00
_cell.angle_gamma   90.00
#
_symmetry.space_group_name_H-M   'P 1'
#
loop_
_entity.id
_entity.type
_entity.pdbx_description
1 polymer ?
#
loop_
_entity_poly.entity_id
_entity_poly.type
_entity_poly.pdbx_seq_one_letter_code
_entity_poly.pdbx_strand_id
1 'polypeptide(L)'
;IIDLIQNTQNKLLQTLEVLKRSPVPWSTAINHLVDKSYSYDSPLVDMIRVEAASVNFRLILKKYGFAHIGNSSKLFNHMIRQDDNNIINELLELTKKDIYKQKIVFSKYINYHLKIGNLDRVLHLLELLPKDITNFLTKSLIASLQSRLNLLQTSDEVMENYMEILEILQENTHLEVIPILRSIFKLRKEFNISITLNQYLTSKNDIILNFISELIEKREYSLEKVQRIAELLKFPRIHGIMEYYEATGNNEIIGEFFKKIMNSWEILDNEEIKYSSKMMSRLILEVNDDVELARSLKILANRNLTFSTIDYLEDTLKLCTRLNTFGNAVSLPRCPLEDYSNLFPMFKDASISAGDVLIPYLNDLNALCEIYEESMGNSVNQDVHIIQKNLWIRTKSLMNEHYDLAVVKILMATYVRICQLHPKFVDEVDDVRGILNTAMSVLLKKIIENIVFDVHLGLACLLQ
;
A
#
# COMPACT_ATOMS: atom_id res chain seq x y z
N ILE A 1 30.31 52.15 -51.39
CA ILE A 1 31.67 52.42 -50.87
C ILE A 1 32.42 51.11 -50.63
N ILE A 2 31.93 50.18 -49.79
CA ILE A 2 32.58 48.86 -49.56
C ILE A 2 32.80 48.08 -50.87
N ASP A 3 31.84 48.11 -51.79
CA ASP A 3 31.95 47.43 -53.09
C ASP A 3 33.11 47.92 -53.97
N LEU A 4 33.58 49.15 -53.77
CA LEU A 4 34.67 49.77 -54.53
C LEU A 4 36.06 49.33 -54.04
N ILE A 5 36.15 48.63 -52.90
CA ILE A 5 37.41 48.10 -52.38
C ILE A 5 37.82 46.88 -53.22
N GLN A 6 38.96 46.97 -53.90
CA GLN A 6 39.45 45.88 -54.77
C GLN A 6 40.10 44.73 -53.99
N ASN A 7 40.72 45.01 -52.84
CA ASN A 7 41.29 43.98 -51.98
C ASN A 7 40.19 43.25 -51.19
N THR A 8 39.99 41.97 -51.49
CA THR A 8 38.95 41.11 -50.88
C THR A 8 39.07 41.04 -49.36
N GLN A 9 40.28 41.00 -48.81
CA GLN A 9 40.51 40.95 -47.36
C GLN A 9 40.08 42.24 -46.67
N ASN A 10 40.49 43.40 -47.21
CA ASN A 10 40.10 44.71 -46.68
C ASN A 10 38.60 44.95 -46.84
N LYS A 11 38.00 44.47 -47.94
CA LYS A 11 36.55 44.52 -48.16
C LYS A 11 35.80 43.75 -47.07
N LEU A 12 36.19 42.51 -46.78
CA LEU A 12 35.56 41.69 -45.74
C LEU A 12 35.75 42.26 -44.32
N LEU A 13 36.92 42.82 -44.00
CA LEU A 13 37.16 43.50 -42.72
C LEU A 13 36.24 44.71 -42.53
N GLN A 14 36.09 45.53 -43.55
CA GLN A 14 35.20 46.70 -43.51
C GLN A 14 33.72 46.28 -43.43
N THR A 15 33.33 45.22 -44.14
CA THR A 15 31.98 44.63 -43.98
C THR A 15 31.76 44.22 -42.53
N LEU A 16 32.66 43.43 -41.93
CA LEU A 16 32.52 42.97 -40.55
C LEU A 16 32.39 44.13 -39.54
N GLU A 17 33.18 45.20 -39.70
CA GLU A 17 33.10 46.37 -38.81
C GLU A 17 31.76 47.12 -38.95
N VAL A 18 31.25 47.23 -40.18
CA VAL A 18 29.93 47.81 -40.43
C VAL A 18 28.82 46.94 -39.81
N LEU A 19 28.90 45.61 -39.91
CA LEU A 19 27.93 44.71 -39.27
C LEU A 19 27.90 44.87 -37.75
N LYS A 20 29.07 44.95 -37.11
CA LYS A 20 29.19 45.13 -35.65
C LYS A 20 28.56 46.42 -35.15
N ARG A 21 28.62 47.49 -35.95
CA ARG A 21 28.10 48.83 -35.58
C ARG A 21 26.65 49.06 -36.03
N SER A 22 26.11 48.19 -36.87
CA SER A 22 24.78 48.40 -37.44
C SER A 22 23.68 48.17 -36.40
N PRO A 23 22.70 49.09 -36.29
CA PRO A 23 21.55 48.89 -35.41
C PRO A 23 20.69 47.74 -35.93
N VAL A 24 20.05 47.03 -35.00
CA VAL A 24 19.21 45.86 -35.29
C VAL A 24 17.71 46.23 -35.10
N PRO A 25 16.77 45.81 -35.98
CA PRO A 25 16.92 44.91 -37.14
C PRO A 25 17.78 45.50 -38.27
N TRP A 26 18.54 44.64 -38.96
CA TRP A 26 19.35 45.04 -40.11
C TRP A 26 18.48 45.42 -41.31
N SER A 27 18.92 46.44 -42.05
CA SER A 27 18.25 46.85 -43.29
C SER A 27 18.56 45.87 -44.44
N THR A 28 17.77 45.93 -45.50
CA THR A 28 17.98 45.14 -46.73
C THR A 28 19.37 45.34 -47.32
N ALA A 29 19.92 46.56 -47.22
CA ALA A 29 21.27 46.87 -47.67
C ALA A 29 22.36 46.15 -46.84
N ILE A 30 22.15 46.03 -45.52
CA ILE A 30 23.07 45.30 -44.64
C ILE A 30 22.99 43.80 -44.90
N ASN A 31 21.78 43.25 -45.07
CA ASN A 31 21.61 41.83 -45.43
C ASN A 31 22.26 41.51 -46.78
N HIS A 32 22.10 42.37 -47.79
CA HIS A 32 22.76 42.18 -49.09
C HIS A 32 24.30 42.19 -48.99
N LEU A 33 24.88 42.99 -48.09
CA LEU A 33 26.33 42.98 -47.84
C LEU A 33 26.79 41.66 -47.20
N VAL A 34 25.98 41.09 -46.30
CA VAL A 34 26.23 39.78 -45.69
C VAL A 34 26.16 38.68 -46.76
N ASP A 35 25.10 38.65 -47.57
CA ASP A 35 24.92 37.63 -48.60
C ASP A 35 26.06 37.66 -49.63
N LYS A 36 26.46 38.85 -50.07
CA LYS A 36 27.59 39.04 -50.99
C LYS A 36 28.93 38.64 -50.35
N SER A 37 29.06 38.74 -49.03
CA SER A 37 30.29 38.32 -48.34
C SER A 37 30.49 36.80 -48.35
N TYR A 38 29.42 36.02 -48.48
CA TYR A 38 29.48 34.55 -48.49
C TYR A 38 30.05 33.94 -49.78
N SER A 39 30.15 34.71 -50.87
CA SER A 39 30.72 34.23 -52.13
C SER A 39 32.26 34.22 -52.16
N TYR A 40 32.91 34.66 -51.09
CA TYR A 40 34.37 34.74 -51.01
C TYR A 40 34.95 33.57 -50.20
N ASP A 41 36.08 33.03 -50.64
CA ASP A 41 36.82 32.00 -49.92
C ASP A 41 37.81 32.65 -48.95
N SER A 42 37.37 32.93 -47.71
CA SER A 42 38.19 33.61 -46.70
C SER A 42 37.75 33.26 -45.27
N PRO A 43 38.68 33.09 -44.31
CA PRO A 43 38.36 32.87 -42.89
C PRO A 43 37.53 34.01 -42.25
N LEU A 44 37.58 35.22 -42.83
CA LEU A 44 36.79 36.36 -42.36
C LEU A 44 35.28 36.19 -42.61
N VAL A 45 34.91 35.36 -43.58
CA VAL A 45 33.52 35.03 -43.86
C VAL A 45 32.89 34.32 -42.66
N ASP A 46 33.64 33.48 -41.95
CA ASP A 46 33.13 32.82 -40.74
C ASP A 46 32.88 33.81 -39.61
N MET A 47 33.71 34.85 -39.47
CA MET A 47 33.45 35.94 -38.51
C MET A 47 32.19 36.73 -38.87
N ILE A 48 31.95 36.95 -40.17
CA ILE A 48 30.73 37.60 -40.66
C ILE A 48 29.50 36.72 -40.40
N ARG A 49 29.60 35.40 -40.63
CA ARG A 49 28.54 34.43 -40.29
C ARG A 49 28.21 34.43 -38.80
N VAL A 50 29.23 34.47 -37.93
CA VAL A 50 29.04 34.55 -36.47
C VAL A 50 28.34 35.85 -36.07
N GLU A 51 28.71 36.97 -36.67
CA GLU A 51 28.08 38.26 -36.42
C GLU A 51 26.63 38.28 -36.92
N ALA A 52 26.37 37.76 -38.11
CA ALA A 52 25.02 37.60 -38.67
C ALA A 52 24.13 36.70 -37.80
N ALA A 53 24.67 35.59 -37.30
CA ALA A 53 23.97 34.72 -36.36
C ALA A 53 23.65 35.42 -35.02
N SER A 54 24.40 36.47 -34.64
CA SER A 54 24.16 37.23 -33.40
C SER A 54 22.99 38.21 -33.49
N VAL A 55 22.45 38.46 -34.68
CA VAL A 55 21.36 39.41 -34.92
C VAL A 55 20.09 39.01 -34.18
N ASN A 56 19.68 37.74 -34.26
CA ASN A 56 18.49 37.24 -33.58
C ASN A 56 18.62 37.39 -32.06
N PHE A 57 19.78 37.05 -31.51
CA PHE A 57 20.09 37.26 -30.11
C PHE A 57 19.93 38.75 -29.69
N ARG A 58 20.45 39.69 -30.50
CA ARG A 58 20.33 41.14 -30.23
C ARG A 58 18.88 41.64 -30.37
N LEU A 59 18.12 41.11 -31.33
CA LEU A 59 16.69 41.42 -31.49
C LEU A 59 15.91 41.05 -30.25
N ILE A 60 16.13 39.83 -29.72
CA ILE A 60 15.46 39.37 -28.51
C ILE A 60 15.82 40.28 -27.33
N LEU A 61 17.10 40.61 -27.13
CA LEU A 61 17.51 41.53 -26.07
C LEU A 61 16.83 42.91 -26.20
N LYS A 62 16.69 43.43 -27.43
CA LYS A 62 16.02 44.70 -27.68
C LYS A 62 14.52 44.63 -27.40
N LYS A 63 13.85 43.55 -27.83
CA LYS A 63 12.41 43.30 -27.60
C LYS A 63 12.04 43.43 -26.12
N TYR A 64 12.85 42.85 -25.24
CA TYR A 64 12.61 42.86 -23.80
C TYR A 64 13.29 44.03 -23.05
N GLY A 65 13.96 44.95 -23.74
CA GLY A 65 14.63 46.10 -23.11
C GLY A 65 15.97 45.79 -22.40
N PHE A 66 16.58 44.64 -22.68
CA PHE A 66 17.85 44.19 -22.08
C PHE A 66 19.07 44.41 -22.98
N ALA A 67 18.97 45.23 -24.04
CA ALA A 67 20.07 45.48 -24.97
C ALA A 67 21.37 45.98 -24.28
N HIS A 68 21.25 46.79 -23.22
CA HIS A 68 22.40 47.33 -22.47
C HIS A 68 22.84 46.47 -21.28
N ILE A 69 21.97 45.60 -20.78
CA ILE A 69 22.23 44.73 -19.61
C ILE A 69 22.81 43.39 -20.06
N GLY A 70 22.39 42.91 -21.24
CA GLY A 70 22.80 41.63 -21.79
C GLY A 70 22.03 40.43 -21.23
N ASN A 71 22.56 39.25 -21.55
CA ASN A 71 21.93 37.96 -21.26
C ASN A 71 22.11 37.54 -19.79
N SER A 72 21.18 38.00 -18.94
CA SER A 72 21.19 37.80 -17.49
C SER A 72 20.02 36.95 -16.99
N SER A 73 20.10 36.49 -15.74
CA SER A 73 18.99 35.77 -15.08
C SER A 73 17.71 36.61 -14.97
N LYS A 74 17.83 37.94 -14.87
CA LYS A 74 16.71 38.88 -14.80
C LYS A 74 15.91 38.92 -16.11
N LEU A 75 16.60 38.86 -17.25
CA LEU A 75 15.96 38.78 -18.56
C LEU A 75 15.05 37.55 -18.65
N PHE A 76 15.56 36.37 -18.33
CA PHE A 76 14.77 35.14 -18.42
C PHE A 76 13.54 35.18 -17.51
N ASN A 77 13.70 35.64 -16.27
CA ASN A 77 12.55 35.78 -15.36
C ASN A 77 11.52 36.78 -15.89
N HIS A 78 11.96 37.84 -16.58
CA HIS A 78 11.07 38.83 -17.18
C HIS A 78 10.32 38.24 -18.38
N MET A 79 11.03 37.57 -19.30
CA MET A 79 10.45 36.88 -20.44
C MET A 79 9.40 35.87 -19.99
N ILE A 80 9.75 34.97 -19.06
CA ILE A 80 8.86 33.91 -18.56
C ILE A 80 7.56 34.49 -17.98
N ARG A 81 7.62 35.67 -17.35
CA ARG A 81 6.43 36.33 -16.79
C ARG A 81 5.55 37.04 -17.82
N GLN A 82 6.12 37.48 -18.94
CA GLN A 82 5.34 38.09 -20.03
C GLN A 82 4.61 37.03 -20.85
N ASP A 83 5.20 35.84 -20.96
CA ASP A 83 4.55 34.64 -21.49
C ASP A 83 4.05 34.75 -22.96
N ASP A 84 4.80 35.47 -23.78
CA ASP A 84 4.55 35.62 -25.21
C ASP A 84 4.55 34.27 -25.96
N ASN A 85 3.77 34.16 -27.05
CA ASN A 85 3.67 32.92 -27.84
C ASN A 85 5.01 32.41 -28.43
N ASN A 86 5.97 33.31 -28.68
CA ASN A 86 7.28 32.95 -29.26
C ASN A 86 8.36 32.67 -28.21
N ILE A 87 8.03 32.71 -26.92
CA ILE A 87 9.02 32.68 -25.84
C ILE A 87 9.92 31.44 -25.89
N ILE A 88 9.39 30.26 -26.19
CA ILE A 88 10.18 29.01 -26.22
C ILE A 88 11.32 29.12 -27.25
N ASN A 89 11.01 29.57 -28.47
CA ASN A 89 12.00 29.75 -29.53
C ASN A 89 13.03 30.83 -29.17
N GLU A 90 12.59 31.92 -28.53
CA GLU A 90 13.48 32.98 -28.09
C GLU A 90 14.41 32.51 -26.95
N LEU A 91 13.91 31.70 -26.02
CA LEU A 91 14.72 31.09 -24.95
C LEU A 91 15.72 30.09 -25.53
N LEU A 92 15.32 29.28 -26.53
CA LEU A 92 16.23 28.38 -27.25
C LEU A 92 17.38 29.16 -27.89
N GLU A 93 17.09 30.25 -28.58
CA GLU A 93 18.11 31.07 -29.24
C GLU A 93 19.07 31.73 -28.22
N LEU A 94 18.54 32.23 -27.09
CA LEU A 94 19.35 32.85 -26.03
C LEU A 94 20.23 31.84 -25.25
N THR A 95 19.91 30.55 -25.30
CA THR A 95 20.59 29.49 -24.54
C THR A 95 21.31 28.46 -25.41
N LYS A 96 21.21 28.59 -26.74
CA LYS A 96 21.80 27.66 -27.74
C LYS A 96 23.27 27.29 -27.52
N LYS A 97 24.07 28.20 -26.97
CA LYS A 97 25.52 28.00 -26.74
C LYS A 97 25.85 27.36 -25.38
N ASP A 98 24.89 27.27 -24.47
CA ASP A 98 25.11 26.84 -23.08
C ASP A 98 23.96 25.91 -22.63
N ILE A 99 24.21 24.61 -22.77
CA ILE A 99 23.26 23.53 -22.41
C ILE A 99 22.89 23.59 -20.92
N TYR A 100 23.83 23.96 -20.05
CA TYR A 100 23.55 24.04 -18.62
C TYR A 100 22.59 25.19 -18.30
N LYS A 101 22.83 26.35 -18.92
CA LYS A 101 21.94 27.50 -18.83
C LYS A 101 20.56 27.21 -19.43
N GLN A 102 20.52 26.51 -20.56
CA GLN A 102 19.29 26.04 -21.19
C GLN A 102 18.44 25.21 -20.21
N LYS A 103 19.06 24.21 -19.57
CA LYS A 103 18.43 23.37 -18.55
C LYS A 103 17.85 24.19 -17.39
N ILE A 104 18.62 25.14 -16.83
CA ILE A 104 18.14 26.00 -15.73
C ILE A 104 16.96 26.88 -16.15
N VAL A 105 17.05 27.50 -17.32
CA VAL A 105 16.02 28.42 -17.82
C VAL A 105 14.71 27.67 -18.07
N PHE A 106 14.76 26.49 -18.68
CA PHE A 106 13.57 25.68 -18.90
C PHE A 106 13.02 25.08 -17.61
N SER A 107 13.86 24.69 -16.64
CA SER A 107 13.38 24.33 -15.30
C SER A 107 12.58 25.47 -14.65
N LYS A 108 13.00 26.73 -14.83
CA LYS A 108 12.25 27.90 -14.32
C LYS A 108 10.95 28.13 -15.06
N TYR A 109 10.97 28.00 -16.39
CA TYR A 109 9.77 28.12 -17.23
C TYR A 109 8.72 27.10 -16.83
N ILE A 110 9.08 25.81 -16.75
CA ILE A 110 8.16 24.75 -16.33
C ILE A 110 7.60 25.02 -14.92
N ASN A 111 8.46 25.36 -13.96
CA ASN A 111 8.03 25.66 -12.60
C ASN A 111 7.09 26.89 -12.52
N TYR A 112 7.20 27.84 -13.45
CA TYR A 112 6.28 28.96 -13.55
C TYR A 112 4.92 28.50 -14.07
N HIS A 113 4.90 27.75 -15.18
CA HIS A 113 3.65 27.25 -15.77
C HIS A 113 2.88 26.28 -14.87
N LEU A 114 3.58 25.41 -14.14
CA LEU A 114 2.96 24.53 -13.15
C LEU A 114 2.34 25.30 -11.97
N LYS A 115 2.90 26.45 -11.59
CA LYS A 115 2.32 27.28 -10.53
C LYS A 115 1.03 27.98 -10.96
N ILE A 116 0.89 28.29 -12.24
CA ILE A 116 -0.30 28.96 -12.80
C ILE A 116 -1.30 27.97 -13.40
N GLY A 117 -1.00 26.66 -13.42
CA GLY A 117 -1.88 25.61 -13.94
C GLY A 117 -1.92 25.46 -15.46
N ASN A 118 -0.92 25.97 -16.19
CA ASN A 118 -0.88 25.85 -17.65
C ASN A 118 -0.08 24.61 -18.08
N LEU A 119 -0.73 23.45 -18.08
CA LEU A 119 -0.09 22.16 -18.37
C LEU A 119 0.26 21.98 -19.85
N ASP A 120 -0.58 22.49 -20.75
CA ASP A 120 -0.37 22.40 -22.20
C ASP A 120 0.97 23.01 -22.63
N ARG A 121 1.33 24.17 -22.07
CA ARG A 121 2.63 24.80 -22.36
C ARG A 121 3.81 24.01 -21.83
N VAL A 122 3.64 23.26 -20.74
CA VAL A 122 4.68 22.38 -20.20
C VAL A 122 4.88 21.19 -21.14
N LEU A 123 3.80 20.53 -21.55
CA LEU A 123 3.86 19.38 -22.47
C LEU A 123 4.46 19.76 -23.82
N HIS A 124 3.96 20.84 -24.43
CA HIS A 124 4.50 21.36 -25.69
C HIS A 124 6.00 21.66 -25.60
N LEU A 125 6.48 22.22 -24.48
CA LEU A 125 7.92 22.43 -24.28
C LEU A 125 8.69 21.10 -24.21
N LEU A 126 8.18 20.11 -23.48
CA LEU A 126 8.85 18.82 -23.31
C LEU A 126 8.94 18.02 -24.62
N GLU A 127 7.96 18.17 -25.51
CA GLU A 127 7.95 17.59 -26.86
C GLU A 127 8.97 18.22 -27.80
N LEU A 128 9.19 19.54 -27.68
CA LEU A 128 10.14 20.28 -28.51
C LEU A 128 11.62 20.05 -28.12
N LEU A 129 11.87 19.63 -26.88
CA LEU A 129 13.23 19.54 -26.36
C LEU A 129 13.88 18.17 -26.65
N PRO A 130 15.21 18.15 -26.88
CA PRO A 130 15.98 16.91 -26.95
C PRO A 130 15.81 16.03 -25.70
N LYS A 131 15.80 14.69 -25.89
CA LYS A 131 15.55 13.70 -24.82
C LYS A 131 16.45 13.87 -23.59
N ASP A 132 17.71 14.25 -23.78
CA ASP A 132 18.67 14.48 -22.69
C ASP A 132 18.32 15.70 -21.82
N ILE A 133 17.74 16.74 -22.42
CA ILE A 133 17.23 17.91 -21.71
C ILE A 133 15.92 17.56 -21.03
N THR A 134 15.00 16.90 -21.74
CA THR A 134 13.72 16.43 -21.19
C THR A 134 13.93 15.55 -19.96
N ASN A 135 14.87 14.59 -20.01
CA ASN A 135 15.23 13.75 -18.86
C ASN A 135 15.75 14.57 -17.66
N PHE A 136 16.54 15.61 -17.90
CA PHE A 136 17.00 16.50 -16.85
C PHE A 136 15.82 17.27 -16.22
N LEU A 137 14.92 17.78 -17.05
CA LEU A 137 13.74 18.53 -16.59
C LEU A 137 12.81 17.64 -15.77
N THR A 138 12.57 16.39 -16.17
CA THR A 138 11.79 15.42 -15.38
C THR A 138 12.43 15.16 -14.01
N LYS A 139 13.75 14.99 -13.93
CA LYS A 139 14.45 14.87 -12.64
C LYS A 139 14.32 16.14 -11.80
N SER A 140 14.41 17.31 -12.42
CA SER A 140 14.24 18.61 -11.76
C SER A 140 12.81 18.80 -11.25
N LEU A 141 11.80 18.28 -11.95
CA LEU A 141 10.40 18.27 -11.53
C LEU A 141 10.20 17.42 -10.27
N ILE A 142 10.75 16.20 -10.27
CA ILE A 142 10.69 15.30 -9.11
C ILE A 142 11.37 15.95 -7.90
N ALA A 143 12.57 16.52 -8.08
CA ALA A 143 13.27 17.22 -7.00
C ALA A 143 12.47 18.43 -6.47
N SER A 144 11.81 19.17 -7.38
CA SER A 144 10.95 20.30 -7.00
C SER A 144 9.72 19.83 -6.22
N LEU A 145 9.08 18.75 -6.65
CA LEU A 145 7.94 18.15 -5.97
C LEU A 145 8.33 17.61 -4.58
N GLN A 146 9.45 16.90 -4.48
CA GLN A 146 10.01 16.42 -3.22
C GLN A 146 10.25 17.58 -2.24
N SER A 147 10.90 18.65 -2.72
CA SER A 147 11.13 19.84 -1.90
C SER A 147 9.81 20.45 -1.41
N ARG A 148 8.80 20.53 -2.27
CA ARG A 148 7.49 21.10 -1.91
C ARG A 148 6.70 20.24 -0.93
N LEU A 149 6.74 18.92 -1.08
CA LEU A 149 6.17 17.99 -0.09
C LEU A 149 6.88 18.12 1.25
N ASN A 150 8.21 18.24 1.25
CA ASN A 150 8.98 18.41 2.48
C ASN A 150 8.75 19.76 3.18
N LEU A 151 8.36 20.81 2.44
CA LEU A 151 8.11 22.14 3.01
C LEU A 151 6.71 22.28 3.63
N LEU A 152 5.81 21.29 3.48
CA LEU A 152 4.47 21.15 4.12
C LEU A 152 3.48 22.33 3.99
N GLN A 153 3.88 23.47 3.41
CA GLN A 153 3.10 24.71 3.29
C GLN A 153 2.65 25.01 1.85
N THR A 154 2.92 24.12 0.89
CA THR A 154 2.54 24.33 -0.52
C THR A 154 1.05 24.04 -0.72
N SER A 155 0.34 24.89 -1.45
CA SER A 155 -1.07 24.67 -1.86
C SER A 155 -1.23 23.36 -2.63
N ASP A 156 -2.31 22.63 -2.35
CA ASP A 156 -2.60 21.35 -2.99
C ASP A 156 -2.88 21.51 -4.49
N GLU A 157 -3.51 22.60 -4.93
CA GLU A 157 -3.75 22.89 -6.36
C GLU A 157 -2.46 22.92 -7.18
N VAL A 158 -1.41 23.54 -6.63
CA VAL A 158 -0.11 23.55 -7.29
C VAL A 158 0.48 22.16 -7.34
N MET A 159 0.30 21.35 -6.30
CA MET A 159 0.83 19.98 -6.26
C MET A 159 0.12 19.04 -7.23
N GLU A 160 -1.19 19.24 -7.46
CA GLU A 160 -1.97 18.52 -8.47
C GLU A 160 -1.38 18.70 -9.87
N ASN A 161 -1.07 19.94 -10.24
CA ASN A 161 -0.44 20.25 -11.53
C ASN A 161 0.88 19.49 -11.74
N TYR A 162 1.71 19.37 -10.69
CA TYR A 162 2.95 18.60 -10.77
C TYR A 162 2.68 17.10 -10.88
N MET A 163 1.68 16.58 -10.16
CA MET A 163 1.34 15.16 -10.23
C MET A 163 0.81 14.78 -11.60
N GLU A 164 -0.10 15.56 -12.18
CA GLU A 164 -0.70 15.32 -13.50
C GLU A 164 0.37 15.22 -14.60
N ILE A 165 1.31 16.17 -14.64
CA ILE A 165 2.43 16.13 -15.58
C ILE A 165 3.32 14.90 -15.33
N LEU A 166 3.55 14.52 -14.08
CA LEU A 166 4.33 13.32 -13.79
C LEU A 166 3.61 12.04 -14.23
N GLU A 167 2.28 11.98 -14.21
CA GLU A 167 1.53 10.80 -14.71
C GLU A 167 1.77 10.62 -16.21
N ILE A 168 1.69 11.72 -16.96
CA ILE A 168 1.95 11.74 -18.41
C ILE A 168 3.41 11.36 -18.72
N LEU A 169 4.36 11.76 -17.86
CA LEU A 169 5.79 11.47 -18.04
C LEU A 169 6.21 10.09 -17.53
N GLN A 170 5.43 9.45 -16.66
CA GLN A 170 5.75 8.16 -16.05
C GLN A 170 5.78 7.03 -17.10
N GLU A 171 4.99 7.13 -18.16
CA GLU A 171 5.04 6.19 -19.30
C GLU A 171 6.42 6.15 -19.97
N ASN A 172 7.22 7.21 -19.81
CA ASN A 172 8.51 7.38 -20.47
C ASN A 172 9.71 7.24 -19.52
N THR A 173 9.49 7.13 -18.20
CA THR A 173 10.58 7.14 -17.21
C THR A 173 10.34 6.13 -16.08
N HIS A 174 11.18 5.10 -15.99
CA HIS A 174 11.19 4.09 -14.91
C HIS A 174 11.67 4.67 -13.56
N LEU A 175 10.98 5.68 -13.04
CA LEU A 175 11.37 6.36 -11.80
C LEU A 175 10.53 5.83 -10.63
N GLU A 176 11.12 4.92 -9.86
CA GLU A 176 10.50 4.23 -8.70
C GLU A 176 10.00 5.19 -7.60
N VAL A 177 10.46 6.44 -7.61
CA VAL A 177 10.11 7.47 -6.64
C VAL A 177 8.71 8.05 -6.89
N ILE A 178 8.21 8.06 -8.13
CA ILE A 178 6.92 8.69 -8.48
C ILE A 178 5.75 8.05 -7.70
N PRO A 179 5.60 6.71 -7.64
CA PRO A 179 4.56 6.08 -6.83
C PRO A 179 4.60 6.48 -5.36
N ILE A 180 5.80 6.68 -4.79
CA ILE A 180 5.96 7.08 -3.38
C ILE A 180 5.47 8.51 -3.17
N LEU A 181 5.85 9.45 -4.05
CA LEU A 181 5.39 10.83 -3.94
C LEU A 181 3.88 10.93 -4.12
N ARG A 182 3.30 10.10 -5.00
CA ARG A 182 1.84 10.01 -5.16
C ARG A 182 1.16 9.53 -3.88
N SER A 183 1.69 8.50 -3.22
CA SER A 183 1.17 8.04 -1.92
C SER A 183 1.21 9.16 -0.88
N ILE A 184 2.33 9.87 -0.75
CA ILE A 184 2.48 10.98 0.19
C ILE A 184 1.48 12.10 -0.11
N PHE A 185 1.29 12.45 -1.38
CA PHE A 185 0.33 13.47 -1.78
C PHE A 185 -1.12 13.06 -1.47
N LYS A 186 -1.50 11.80 -1.72
CA LYS A 186 -2.83 11.29 -1.37
C LYS A 186 -3.05 11.29 0.14
N LEU A 187 -2.06 10.87 0.93
CA LEU A 187 -2.11 10.94 2.40
C LEU A 187 -2.38 12.38 2.87
N ARG A 188 -1.72 13.37 2.27
CA ARG A 188 -1.95 14.79 2.59
C ARG A 188 -3.32 15.28 2.16
N LYS A 189 -3.72 15.03 0.90
CA LYS A 189 -4.95 15.57 0.32
C LYS A 189 -6.22 14.91 0.88
N GLU A 190 -6.25 13.58 0.97
CA GLU A 190 -7.44 12.82 1.34
C GLU A 190 -7.59 12.67 2.86
N PHE A 191 -6.47 12.59 3.59
CA PHE A 191 -6.46 12.26 5.03
C PHE A 191 -5.86 13.36 5.90
N ASN A 192 -5.43 14.49 5.32
CA ASN A 192 -4.76 15.59 6.02
C ASN A 192 -3.46 15.15 6.75
N ILE A 193 -2.82 14.06 6.30
CA ILE A 193 -1.58 13.54 6.87
C ILE A 193 -0.39 14.19 6.15
N SER A 194 0.23 15.17 6.80
CA SER A 194 1.35 15.93 6.26
C SER A 194 2.69 15.31 6.68
N ILE A 195 3.32 14.55 5.77
CA ILE A 195 4.59 13.84 6.02
C ILE A 195 5.66 14.16 4.98
N THR A 196 6.91 14.08 5.40
CA THR A 196 8.08 14.19 4.53
C THR A 196 8.40 12.86 3.85
N LEU A 197 9.18 12.90 2.77
CA LEU A 197 9.65 11.66 2.10
C LEU A 197 10.46 10.77 3.05
N ASN A 198 11.27 11.35 3.93
CA ASN A 198 12.08 10.57 4.88
C ASN A 198 11.18 9.84 5.89
N GLN A 199 10.19 10.53 6.46
CA GLN A 199 9.23 9.92 7.39
C GLN A 199 8.43 8.79 6.71
N TYR A 200 8.03 8.96 5.45
CA TYR A 200 7.37 7.89 4.70
C TYR A 200 8.24 6.65 4.53
N LEU A 201 9.56 6.79 4.44
CA LEU A 201 10.47 5.66 4.27
C LEU A 201 10.84 5.00 5.60
N THR A 202 10.98 5.77 6.69
CA THR A 202 11.49 5.27 7.98
C THR A 202 10.42 4.97 9.01
N SER A 203 9.29 5.67 8.97
CA SER A 203 8.35 5.78 10.11
C SER A 203 6.92 5.45 9.72
N LYS A 204 6.73 4.50 8.78
CA LYS A 204 5.40 4.11 8.31
C LYS A 204 4.49 3.59 9.42
N ASN A 205 5.03 2.81 10.35
CA ASN A 205 4.27 2.30 11.51
C ASN A 205 3.79 3.45 12.39
N ASP A 206 4.66 4.43 12.67
CA ASP A 206 4.29 5.59 13.48
C ASP A 206 3.20 6.41 12.79
N ILE A 207 3.25 6.55 11.46
CA ILE A 207 2.24 7.28 10.68
C ILE A 207 0.86 6.64 10.82
N ILE A 208 0.76 5.31 10.67
CA ILE A 208 -0.54 4.62 10.76
C ILE A 208 -1.07 4.62 12.20
N LEU A 209 -0.20 4.44 13.20
CA LEU A 209 -0.58 4.46 14.62
C LEU A 209 -1.06 5.85 15.06
N ASN A 210 -0.40 6.92 14.62
CA ASN A 210 -0.84 8.29 14.89
C ASN A 210 -2.22 8.56 14.28
N PHE A 211 -2.44 8.13 13.03
CA PHE A 211 -3.74 8.26 12.39
C PHE A 211 -4.84 7.49 13.12
N ILE A 212 -4.56 6.26 13.54
CA ILE A 212 -5.48 5.43 14.33
C ILE A 212 -5.81 6.14 15.66
N SER A 213 -4.81 6.68 16.34
CA SER A 213 -4.99 7.43 17.59
C SER A 213 -5.92 8.64 17.40
N GLU A 214 -5.73 9.41 16.33
CA GLU A 214 -6.62 10.52 15.99
C GLU A 214 -8.06 10.08 15.70
N LEU A 215 -8.25 8.96 15.00
CA LEU A 215 -9.58 8.42 14.74
C LEU A 215 -10.30 8.04 16.05
N ILE A 216 -9.56 7.43 16.98
CA ILE A 216 -10.08 7.05 18.30
C ILE A 216 -10.47 8.30 19.10
N GLU A 217 -9.62 9.33 19.12
CA GLU A 217 -9.91 10.61 19.78
C GLU A 217 -11.15 11.30 19.21
N LYS A 218 -11.31 11.26 17.89
CA LYS A 218 -12.47 11.83 17.17
C LYS A 218 -13.73 10.96 17.27
N ARG A 219 -13.64 9.75 17.86
CA ARG A 219 -14.70 8.73 17.88
C ARG A 219 -15.23 8.41 16.48
N GLU A 220 -14.34 8.47 15.49
CA GLU A 220 -14.67 8.19 14.10
C GLU A 220 -14.26 6.75 13.76
N TYR A 221 -15.24 5.85 13.70
CA TYR A 221 -15.03 4.44 13.40
C TYR A 221 -15.09 4.22 11.87
N SER A 222 -13.94 4.27 11.19
CA SER A 222 -13.87 4.06 9.74
C SER A 222 -12.71 3.13 9.35
N LEU A 223 -13.00 1.84 9.29
CA LEU A 223 -12.03 0.82 8.87
C LEU A 223 -11.59 1.00 7.40
N GLU A 224 -12.48 1.49 6.54
CA GLU A 224 -12.16 1.76 5.13
C GLU A 224 -11.04 2.80 4.99
N LYS A 225 -11.05 3.85 5.84
CA LYS A 225 -9.98 4.85 5.87
C LYS A 225 -8.66 4.25 6.33
N VAL A 226 -8.70 3.41 7.36
CA VAL A 226 -7.50 2.71 7.89
C VAL A 226 -6.90 1.78 6.84
N GLN A 227 -7.74 1.01 6.14
CA GLN A 227 -7.31 0.15 5.03
C GLN A 227 -6.64 0.95 3.92
N ARG A 228 -7.28 2.04 3.49
CA ARG A 228 -6.75 2.88 2.41
C ARG A 228 -5.42 3.53 2.78
N ILE A 229 -5.22 3.91 4.05
CA ILE A 229 -3.92 4.41 4.53
C ILE A 229 -2.87 3.29 4.56
N ALA A 230 -3.23 2.09 5.03
CA ALA A 230 -2.33 0.95 5.01
C ALA A 230 -1.84 0.66 3.57
N GLU A 231 -2.75 0.64 2.59
CA GLU A 231 -2.41 0.50 1.18
C GLU A 231 -1.49 1.62 0.67
N LEU A 232 -1.80 2.88 1.01
CA LEU A 232 -0.98 4.03 0.60
C LEU A 232 0.44 3.94 1.17
N LEU A 233 0.61 3.38 2.38
CA LEU A 233 1.90 3.12 3.01
C LEU A 233 2.59 1.84 2.51
N LYS A 234 1.92 1.07 1.63
CA LYS A 234 2.34 -0.25 1.14
C LYS A 234 2.38 -1.32 2.23
N PHE A 235 1.48 -1.24 3.20
CA PHE A 235 1.19 -2.34 4.12
C PHE A 235 0.10 -3.25 3.56
N PRO A 236 0.07 -4.52 3.99
CA PRO A 236 -1.08 -5.39 3.79
C PRO A 236 -2.35 -4.74 4.36
N ARG A 237 -3.51 -4.95 3.72
CA ARG A 237 -4.77 -4.29 4.13
C ARG A 237 -5.14 -4.58 5.59
N ILE A 238 -4.89 -5.81 6.02
CA ILE A 238 -5.18 -6.29 7.37
C ILE A 238 -4.32 -5.60 8.42
N HIS A 239 -3.08 -5.25 8.06
CA HIS A 239 -2.14 -4.71 9.03
C HIS A 239 -2.72 -3.50 9.75
N GLY A 240 -3.26 -2.52 9.01
CA GLY A 240 -3.88 -1.34 9.61
C GLY A 240 -5.06 -1.67 10.51
N ILE A 241 -5.84 -2.69 10.17
CA ILE A 241 -7.01 -3.12 10.95
C ILE A 241 -6.58 -3.84 12.22
N MET A 242 -5.53 -4.64 12.15
CA MET A 242 -4.93 -5.26 13.33
C MET A 242 -4.39 -4.21 14.28
N GLU A 243 -3.69 -3.19 13.80
CA GLU A 243 -3.22 -2.08 14.64
C GLU A 243 -4.41 -1.32 15.26
N TYR A 244 -5.47 -1.09 14.47
CA TYR A 244 -6.70 -0.47 14.95
C TYR A 244 -7.38 -1.30 16.05
N TYR A 245 -7.40 -2.62 15.89
CA TYR A 245 -7.91 -3.55 16.89
C TYR A 245 -7.08 -3.50 18.16
N GLU A 246 -5.76 -3.61 18.06
CA GLU A 246 -4.85 -3.58 19.21
C GLU A 246 -5.00 -2.28 20.01
N ALA A 247 -5.30 -1.16 19.34
CA ALA A 247 -5.54 0.12 20.00
C ALA A 247 -6.94 0.26 20.64
N THR A 248 -7.97 -0.42 20.11
CA THR A 248 -9.37 -0.21 20.55
C THR A 248 -9.95 -1.35 21.40
N GLY A 249 -9.45 -2.57 21.23
CA GLY A 249 -10.04 -3.78 21.81
C GLY A 249 -11.50 -4.04 21.38
N ASN A 250 -11.99 -3.39 20.32
CA ASN A 250 -13.39 -3.47 19.94
C ASN A 250 -13.66 -4.66 19.00
N ASN A 251 -14.10 -5.78 19.60
CA ASN A 251 -14.41 -7.02 18.90
C ASN A 251 -15.62 -6.92 17.96
N GLU A 252 -16.60 -6.08 18.27
CA GLU A 252 -17.83 -5.96 17.47
C GLU A 252 -17.53 -5.38 16.08
N ILE A 253 -16.71 -4.32 16.04
CA ILE A 253 -16.33 -3.63 14.79
C ILE A 253 -15.56 -4.57 13.85
N ILE A 254 -14.73 -5.43 14.42
CA ILE A 254 -13.94 -6.40 13.67
C ILE A 254 -14.80 -7.59 13.23
N GLY A 255 -15.73 -8.02 14.09
CA GLY A 255 -16.72 -9.01 13.72
C GLY A 255 -17.49 -8.57 12.48
N GLU A 256 -17.99 -7.33 12.46
CA GLU A 256 -18.64 -6.75 11.29
C GLU A 256 -17.72 -6.66 10.06
N PHE A 257 -16.45 -6.29 10.26
CA PHE A 257 -15.46 -6.22 9.21
C PHE A 257 -15.31 -7.56 8.47
N PHE A 258 -15.10 -8.64 9.22
CA PHE A 258 -14.96 -9.97 8.63
C PHE A 258 -16.24 -10.39 7.92
N LYS A 259 -17.42 -10.11 8.48
CA LYS A 259 -18.71 -10.40 7.82
C LYS A 259 -18.84 -9.68 6.46
N LYS A 260 -18.40 -8.42 6.36
CA LYS A 260 -18.53 -7.60 5.13
C LYS A 260 -17.56 -8.02 4.02
N ILE A 261 -16.33 -8.40 4.36
CA ILE A 261 -15.25 -8.59 3.37
C ILE A 261 -15.16 -10.00 2.77
N MET A 262 -15.93 -10.94 3.30
CA MET A 262 -16.03 -12.31 2.77
C MET A 262 -16.22 -12.37 1.25
N ASN A 263 -16.91 -11.40 0.67
CA ASN A 263 -17.27 -11.41 -0.75
C ASN A 263 -16.25 -10.69 -1.66
N SER A 264 -15.30 -9.92 -1.12
CA SER A 264 -14.42 -9.05 -1.92
C SER A 264 -12.93 -9.39 -1.82
N TRP A 265 -12.55 -10.35 -0.98
CA TRP A 265 -11.14 -10.67 -0.73
C TRP A 265 -10.66 -11.80 -1.63
N GLU A 266 -10.15 -11.44 -2.81
CA GLU A 266 -9.89 -12.39 -3.89
C GLU A 266 -8.46 -12.96 -3.89
N ILE A 267 -7.47 -12.30 -3.27
CA ILE A 267 -6.07 -12.76 -3.25
C ILE A 267 -5.43 -12.35 -1.91
N LEU A 268 -4.79 -13.31 -1.23
CA LEU A 268 -4.02 -13.10 -0.01
C LEU A 268 -2.54 -13.36 -0.31
N ASP A 269 -1.66 -12.43 0.08
CA ASP A 269 -0.23 -12.69 0.15
C ASP A 269 0.17 -13.33 1.51
N ASN A 270 1.42 -13.77 1.64
CA ASN A 270 1.89 -14.42 2.86
C ASN A 270 1.78 -13.54 4.11
N GLU A 271 1.95 -12.22 3.96
CA GLU A 271 1.81 -11.29 5.09
C GLU A 271 0.34 -11.15 5.47
N GLU A 272 -0.58 -11.05 4.50
CA GLU A 272 -2.03 -11.07 4.74
C GLU A 272 -2.46 -12.39 5.40
N ILE A 273 -1.91 -13.53 5.02
CA ILE A 273 -2.19 -14.82 5.68
C ILE A 273 -1.74 -14.79 7.15
N LYS A 274 -0.55 -14.24 7.43
CA LYS A 274 -0.03 -14.12 8.79
C LYS A 274 -0.88 -13.21 9.66
N TYR A 275 -1.20 -12.01 9.18
CA TYR A 275 -2.01 -11.04 9.92
C TYR A 275 -3.46 -11.53 10.11
N SER A 276 -4.08 -12.11 9.08
CA SER A 276 -5.42 -12.71 9.20
C SER A 276 -5.43 -13.85 10.22
N SER A 277 -4.43 -14.72 10.20
CA SER A 277 -4.36 -15.86 11.13
C SER A 277 -4.22 -15.41 12.58
N LYS A 278 -3.39 -14.39 12.84
CA LYS A 278 -3.24 -13.79 14.17
C LYS A 278 -4.56 -13.14 14.63
N MET A 279 -5.25 -12.44 13.72
CA MET A 279 -6.53 -11.77 14.03
C MET A 279 -7.66 -12.77 14.29
N MET A 280 -7.80 -13.79 13.46
CA MET A 280 -8.77 -14.88 13.65
C MET A 280 -8.55 -15.60 14.98
N SER A 281 -7.29 -15.89 15.34
CA SER A 281 -6.95 -16.56 16.61
C SER A 281 -7.44 -15.75 17.82
N ARG A 282 -7.31 -14.42 17.79
CA ARG A 282 -7.78 -13.55 18.88
C ARG A 282 -9.31 -13.47 18.94
N LEU A 283 -9.98 -13.34 17.79
CA LEU A 283 -11.44 -13.27 17.75
C LEU A 283 -12.11 -14.54 18.30
N ILE A 284 -11.52 -15.72 18.07
CA ILE A 284 -12.03 -16.98 18.63
C ILE A 284 -12.07 -16.95 20.16
N LEU A 285 -11.10 -16.29 20.80
CA LEU A 285 -11.00 -16.22 22.27
C LEU A 285 -11.96 -15.19 22.87
N GLU A 286 -12.25 -14.11 22.13
CA GLU A 286 -12.92 -12.93 22.68
C GLU A 286 -14.38 -12.75 22.23
N VAL A 287 -14.84 -13.47 21.20
CA VAL A 287 -16.19 -13.30 20.65
C VAL A 287 -17.18 -14.33 21.21
N ASN A 288 -18.34 -13.83 21.63
CA ASN A 288 -19.50 -14.60 22.09
C ASN A 288 -20.25 -15.27 20.92
N ASP A 289 -21.31 -16.03 21.21
CA ASP A 289 -22.13 -16.87 20.31
C ASP A 289 -22.61 -16.21 19.00
N ASP A 290 -21.72 -15.97 18.04
CA ASP A 290 -21.98 -15.35 16.73
C ASP A 290 -21.73 -16.34 15.59
N VAL A 291 -22.81 -16.99 15.16
CA VAL A 291 -22.82 -17.99 14.08
C VAL A 291 -22.35 -17.41 12.73
N GLU A 292 -22.67 -16.15 12.45
CA GLU A 292 -22.27 -15.52 11.18
C GLU A 292 -20.78 -15.22 11.16
N LEU A 293 -20.23 -14.77 12.28
CA LEU A 293 -18.80 -14.57 12.41
C LEU A 293 -18.06 -15.91 12.32
N ALA A 294 -18.53 -16.94 13.03
CA ALA A 294 -17.93 -18.28 12.97
C ALA A 294 -17.88 -18.82 11.52
N ARG A 295 -18.96 -18.63 10.76
CA ARG A 295 -19.01 -18.98 9.32
C ARG A 295 -18.00 -18.16 8.51
N SER A 296 -17.92 -16.86 8.75
CA SER A 296 -17.00 -15.95 8.05
C SER A 296 -15.54 -16.33 8.30
N LEU A 297 -15.17 -16.55 9.57
CA LEU A 297 -13.81 -16.97 9.95
C LEU A 297 -13.45 -18.34 9.34
N LYS A 298 -14.38 -19.31 9.33
CA LYS A 298 -14.14 -20.63 8.73
C LYS A 298 -13.86 -20.53 7.23
N ILE A 299 -14.64 -19.74 6.50
CA ILE A 299 -14.42 -19.54 5.06
C ILE A 299 -13.07 -18.83 4.84
N LEU A 300 -12.73 -17.83 5.64
CA LEU A 300 -11.44 -17.16 5.54
C LEU A 300 -10.27 -18.11 5.81
N ALA A 301 -10.35 -18.95 6.84
CA ALA A 301 -9.32 -19.92 7.14
C ALA A 301 -9.15 -20.97 6.03
N ASN A 302 -10.25 -21.40 5.40
CA ASN A 302 -10.17 -22.25 4.20
C ASN A 302 -9.49 -21.54 3.02
N ARG A 303 -9.73 -20.23 2.85
CA ARG A 303 -9.00 -19.43 1.86
C ARG A 303 -7.52 -19.33 2.20
N ASN A 304 -7.16 -18.99 3.44
CA ASN A 304 -5.77 -18.98 3.90
C ASN A 304 -5.10 -20.30 3.55
N LEU A 305 -5.72 -21.44 3.88
CA LEU A 305 -5.19 -22.78 3.57
C LEU A 305 -4.90 -22.98 2.09
N THR A 306 -5.74 -22.42 1.21
CA THR A 306 -5.59 -22.53 -0.25
C THR A 306 -4.40 -21.73 -0.77
N PHE A 307 -4.04 -20.63 -0.09
CA PHE A 307 -2.96 -19.73 -0.48
C PHE A 307 -1.68 -19.85 0.37
N SER A 308 -1.71 -20.59 1.48
CA SER A 308 -0.57 -20.74 2.40
C SER A 308 0.61 -21.42 1.71
N THR A 309 1.80 -20.85 1.88
CA THR A 309 3.04 -21.56 1.57
C THR A 309 3.31 -22.66 2.60
N ILE A 310 4.24 -23.56 2.28
CA ILE A 310 4.66 -24.65 3.16
C ILE A 310 5.03 -24.14 4.56
N ASP A 311 5.69 -22.98 4.63
CA ASP A 311 6.15 -22.36 5.89
C ASP A 311 5.00 -21.96 6.84
N TYR A 312 3.81 -21.64 6.30
CA TYR A 312 2.65 -21.21 7.08
C TYR A 312 1.52 -22.25 7.14
N LEU A 313 1.67 -23.37 6.43
CA LEU A 313 0.64 -24.37 6.29
C LEU A 313 0.29 -25.01 7.64
N GLU A 314 1.29 -25.32 8.48
CA GLU A 314 1.08 -25.93 9.79
C GLU A 314 0.23 -25.03 10.71
N ASP A 315 0.60 -23.75 10.83
CA ASP A 315 -0.12 -22.78 11.65
C ASP A 315 -1.54 -22.53 11.12
N THR A 316 -1.68 -22.49 9.80
CA THR A 316 -3.00 -22.34 9.15
C THR A 316 -3.89 -23.55 9.43
N LEU A 317 -3.34 -24.78 9.39
CA LEU A 317 -4.07 -26.01 9.71
C LEU A 317 -4.50 -26.05 11.20
N LYS A 318 -3.61 -25.66 12.11
CA LYS A 318 -3.92 -25.53 13.54
C LYS A 318 -5.08 -24.55 13.75
N LEU A 319 -5.03 -23.40 13.08
CA LEU A 319 -6.11 -22.41 13.13
C LEU A 319 -7.42 -22.93 12.55
N CYS A 320 -7.40 -23.61 11.39
CA CYS A 320 -8.59 -24.24 10.81
C CYS A 320 -9.23 -25.24 11.77
N THR A 321 -8.41 -26.01 12.50
CA THR A 321 -8.88 -26.96 13.51
C THR A 321 -9.59 -26.24 14.66
N ARG A 322 -8.99 -25.15 15.17
CA ARG A 322 -9.62 -24.28 16.20
C ARG A 322 -10.92 -23.64 15.72
N LEU A 323 -10.98 -23.23 14.46
CA LEU A 323 -12.19 -22.62 13.89
C LEU A 323 -13.29 -23.65 13.64
N ASN A 324 -12.93 -24.88 13.33
CA ASN A 324 -13.91 -25.97 13.24
C ASN A 324 -14.50 -26.31 14.61
N THR A 325 -13.69 -26.34 15.67
CA THR A 325 -14.22 -26.56 17.04
C THR A 325 -15.05 -25.38 17.51
N PHE A 326 -14.61 -24.15 17.26
CA PHE A 326 -15.39 -22.93 17.52
C PHE A 326 -16.72 -22.95 16.78
N GLY A 327 -16.70 -23.26 15.48
CA GLY A 327 -17.91 -23.42 14.67
C GLY A 327 -18.85 -24.47 15.24
N ASN A 328 -18.34 -25.61 15.74
CA ASN A 328 -19.18 -26.63 16.38
C ASN A 328 -19.77 -26.17 17.72
N ALA A 329 -19.03 -25.38 18.51
CA ALA A 329 -19.51 -24.83 19.78
C ALA A 329 -20.62 -23.77 19.57
N VAL A 330 -20.47 -22.94 18.55
CA VAL A 330 -21.41 -21.85 18.20
C VAL A 330 -22.59 -22.35 17.35
N SER A 331 -22.40 -23.37 16.51
CA SER A 331 -23.35 -23.75 15.44
C SER A 331 -24.14 -25.05 15.70
N LEU A 332 -24.25 -25.50 16.94
CA LEU A 332 -25.25 -26.52 17.30
C LEU A 332 -26.66 -26.03 16.91
N PRO A 333 -27.45 -26.86 16.21
CA PRO A 333 -27.95 -26.55 14.88
C PRO A 333 -29.01 -25.45 14.83
N ARG A 334 -28.71 -24.37 14.10
CA ARG A 334 -29.71 -23.55 13.37
C ARG A 334 -29.51 -23.53 11.85
N CYS A 335 -28.49 -24.20 11.31
CA CYS A 335 -28.34 -24.37 9.87
C CYS A 335 -28.79 -25.78 9.44
N PRO A 336 -29.73 -25.89 8.49
CA PRO A 336 -30.12 -27.17 7.90
C PRO A 336 -28.96 -27.62 7.01
N LEU A 337 -28.19 -28.61 7.48
CA LEU A 337 -27.42 -29.44 6.57
C LEU A 337 -28.44 -30.18 5.70
N GLU A 338 -28.47 -29.81 4.42
CA GLU A 338 -29.28 -30.39 3.37
C GLU A 338 -29.30 -31.93 3.46
N ASP A 339 -30.52 -32.45 3.57
CA ASP A 339 -31.04 -33.78 3.25
C ASP A 339 -30.44 -35.08 3.85
N TYR A 340 -29.28 -35.08 4.50
CA TYR A 340 -28.79 -36.31 5.20
C TYR A 340 -29.07 -36.31 6.71
N SER A 341 -29.43 -35.16 7.29
CA SER A 341 -29.54 -34.93 8.74
C SER A 341 -30.83 -35.42 9.41
N ASN A 342 -31.76 -35.98 8.62
CA ASN A 342 -33.00 -36.60 9.12
C ASN A 342 -32.88 -38.10 9.41
N LEU A 343 -31.77 -38.74 9.02
CA LEU A 343 -31.58 -40.19 9.19
C LEU A 343 -31.16 -40.60 10.60
N PHE A 344 -30.52 -39.70 11.38
CA PHE A 344 -29.98 -40.05 12.69
C PHE A 344 -30.14 -38.93 13.75
N PRO A 345 -31.35 -38.74 14.30
CA PRO A 345 -31.59 -37.77 15.38
C PRO A 345 -30.76 -38.04 16.65
N MET A 346 -30.20 -39.25 16.81
CA MET A 346 -29.36 -39.66 17.93
C MET A 346 -27.99 -38.96 18.00
N PHE A 347 -27.52 -38.37 16.90
CA PHE A 347 -26.26 -37.61 16.85
C PHE A 347 -26.48 -36.09 16.95
N LYS A 348 -27.69 -35.65 17.34
CA LYS A 348 -27.96 -34.26 17.68
C LYS A 348 -27.88 -34.12 19.20
N ASP A 349 -26.98 -33.26 19.66
CA ASP A 349 -27.02 -32.79 21.04
C ASP A 349 -28.38 -32.11 21.27
N ALA A 350 -29.08 -32.49 22.35
CA ALA A 350 -30.48 -32.14 22.58
C ALA A 350 -30.67 -30.72 23.15
N SER A 351 -29.58 -30.05 23.49
CA SER A 351 -29.55 -28.79 24.22
C SER A 351 -29.53 -27.56 23.30
N ILE A 352 -30.31 -26.55 23.68
CA ILE A 352 -30.64 -25.38 22.84
C ILE A 352 -29.67 -24.19 23.06
N SER A 353 -28.92 -24.18 24.16
CA SER A 353 -28.03 -23.08 24.58
C SER A 353 -26.54 -23.44 24.42
N ALA A 354 -26.12 -23.80 23.21
CA ALA A 354 -24.76 -24.29 22.96
C ALA A 354 -23.68 -23.25 23.22
N GLY A 355 -23.87 -22.00 22.76
CA GLY A 355 -22.86 -20.95 22.90
C GLY A 355 -22.51 -20.63 24.35
N ASP A 356 -23.52 -20.45 25.21
CA ASP A 356 -23.35 -20.00 26.59
C ASP A 356 -22.52 -20.96 27.47
N VAL A 357 -22.49 -22.25 27.12
CA VAL A 357 -21.83 -23.29 27.93
C VAL A 357 -20.61 -23.91 27.24
N LEU A 358 -20.64 -24.08 25.92
CA LEU A 358 -19.53 -24.68 25.17
C LEU A 358 -18.42 -23.68 24.81
N ILE A 359 -18.73 -22.39 24.61
CA ILE A 359 -17.69 -21.39 24.32
C ILE A 359 -16.76 -21.20 25.53
N PRO A 360 -17.25 -21.02 26.77
CA PRO A 360 -16.37 -20.97 27.95
C PRO A 360 -15.52 -22.23 28.11
N TYR A 361 -16.09 -23.40 27.84
CA TYR A 361 -15.37 -24.67 27.90
C TYR A 361 -14.26 -24.78 26.83
N LEU A 362 -14.55 -24.34 25.60
CA LEU A 362 -13.57 -24.28 24.52
C LEU A 362 -12.45 -23.26 24.83
N ASN A 363 -12.78 -22.11 25.40
CA ASN A 363 -11.82 -21.07 25.77
C ASN A 363 -10.87 -21.55 26.87
N ASP A 364 -11.36 -22.24 27.89
CA ASP A 364 -10.51 -22.85 28.92
C ASP A 364 -9.51 -23.87 28.31
N LEU A 365 -9.98 -24.70 27.38
CA LEU A 365 -9.14 -25.68 26.69
C LEU A 365 -8.10 -25.01 25.79
N ASN A 366 -8.48 -23.93 25.10
CA ASN A 366 -7.54 -23.16 24.29
C ASN A 366 -6.47 -22.48 25.14
N ALA A 367 -6.87 -21.86 26.26
CA ALA A 367 -5.94 -21.23 27.20
C ALA A 367 -4.97 -22.26 27.79
N LEU A 368 -5.46 -23.46 28.13
CA LEU A 368 -4.63 -24.56 28.59
C LEU A 368 -3.59 -24.98 27.53
N CYS A 369 -4.01 -25.14 26.26
CA CYS A 369 -3.08 -25.44 25.18
C CYS A 369 -2.04 -24.33 24.96
N GLU A 370 -2.43 -23.05 25.04
CA GLU A 370 -1.54 -21.91 24.90
C GLU A 370 -0.49 -21.89 26.03
N ILE A 371 -0.89 -22.17 27.28
CA ILE A 371 0.05 -22.29 28.39
C ILE A 371 1.08 -23.42 28.17
N TYR A 372 0.67 -24.56 27.62
CA TYR A 372 1.61 -25.66 27.32
C TYR A 372 2.55 -25.32 26.16
N GLU A 373 2.09 -24.58 25.16
CA GLU A 373 2.92 -24.10 24.06
C GLU A 373 3.95 -23.06 24.53
N GLU A 374 3.56 -22.14 25.42
CA GLU A 374 4.42 -21.08 25.97
C GLU A 374 5.41 -21.59 27.03
N SER A 375 5.05 -22.64 27.79
CA SER A 375 5.88 -23.22 28.86
C SER A 375 7.01 -24.13 28.36
N MET A 376 7.44 -23.98 27.10
CA MET A 376 8.53 -24.70 26.43
C MET A 376 9.94 -24.55 27.07
N GLY A 377 10.04 -24.27 28.37
CA GLY A 377 11.27 -24.26 29.16
C GLY A 377 11.13 -24.12 30.69
N ASN A 378 9.94 -23.98 31.29
CA ASN A 378 9.76 -23.75 32.74
C ASN A 378 8.66 -24.65 33.35
N SER A 379 8.74 -24.89 34.67
CA SER A 379 7.74 -25.71 35.40
C SER A 379 6.33 -25.12 35.28
N VAL A 380 5.37 -25.97 34.94
CA VAL A 380 3.94 -25.64 34.81
C VAL A 380 3.39 -25.09 36.15
N ASN A 381 2.75 -23.91 36.10
CA ASN A 381 2.22 -23.21 37.28
C ASN A 381 1.03 -23.94 37.94
N GLN A 382 0.81 -23.71 39.24
CA GLN A 382 -0.33 -24.27 40.01
C GLN A 382 -1.71 -23.95 39.40
N ASP A 383 -1.84 -22.85 38.66
CA ASP A 383 -3.08 -22.45 37.98
C ASP A 383 -3.51 -23.45 36.89
N VAL A 384 -2.56 -24.13 36.24
CA VAL A 384 -2.85 -25.13 35.21
C VAL A 384 -3.51 -26.37 35.81
N HIS A 385 -3.06 -26.82 36.98
CA HIS A 385 -3.69 -27.93 37.69
C HIS A 385 -5.12 -27.61 38.13
N ILE A 386 -5.42 -26.33 38.42
CA ILE A 386 -6.79 -25.89 38.72
C ILE A 386 -7.65 -25.97 37.46
N ILE A 387 -7.15 -25.51 36.31
CA ILE A 387 -7.86 -25.60 35.02
C ILE A 387 -8.09 -27.07 34.63
N GLN A 388 -7.09 -27.95 34.75
CA GLN A 388 -7.20 -29.39 34.49
C GLN A 388 -8.24 -30.09 35.38
N LYS A 389 -8.23 -29.81 36.69
CA LYS A 389 -9.20 -30.41 37.62
C LYS A 389 -10.62 -29.93 37.35
N ASN A 390 -10.77 -28.66 37.00
CA ASN A 390 -12.06 -28.08 36.62
C ASN A 390 -12.56 -28.62 35.27
N LEU A 391 -11.64 -28.94 34.35
CA LEU A 391 -11.93 -29.50 33.03
C LEU A 391 -12.69 -30.82 33.09
N TRP A 392 -12.28 -31.75 33.96
CA TRP A 392 -12.98 -33.02 34.13
C TRP A 392 -14.39 -32.82 34.66
N ILE A 393 -14.55 -31.95 35.67
CA ILE A 393 -15.85 -31.65 36.29
C ILE A 393 -16.79 -31.01 35.26
N ARG A 394 -16.29 -30.05 34.48
CA ARG A 394 -17.06 -29.38 33.41
C ARG A 394 -17.44 -30.35 32.29
N THR A 395 -16.50 -31.18 31.83
CA THR A 395 -16.76 -32.24 30.84
C THR A 395 -17.93 -33.11 31.29
N LYS A 396 -17.91 -33.59 32.53
CA LYS A 396 -18.98 -34.44 33.08
C LYS A 396 -20.32 -33.69 33.16
N SER A 397 -20.33 -32.41 33.55
CA SER A 397 -21.55 -31.58 33.59
C SER A 397 -22.16 -31.43 32.20
N LEU A 398 -21.35 -31.04 31.21
CA LEU A 398 -21.79 -30.83 29.83
C LEU A 398 -22.36 -32.10 29.19
N MET A 399 -21.75 -33.26 29.46
CA MET A 399 -22.28 -34.54 28.99
C MET A 399 -23.59 -34.94 29.66
N ASN A 400 -23.83 -34.52 30.92
CA ASN A 400 -25.13 -34.70 31.57
C ASN A 400 -26.19 -33.74 30.99
N GLU A 401 -25.76 -32.58 30.49
CA GLU A 401 -26.60 -31.58 29.81
C GLU A 401 -26.83 -31.88 28.32
N HIS A 402 -26.48 -33.10 27.86
CA HIS A 402 -26.69 -33.59 26.50
C HIS A 402 -25.86 -32.88 25.40
N TYR A 403 -24.68 -32.35 25.72
CA TYR A 403 -23.69 -31.83 24.75
C TYR A 403 -22.63 -32.88 24.35
N ASP A 404 -23.02 -34.15 24.30
CA ASP A 404 -22.08 -35.28 24.23
C ASP A 404 -21.17 -35.24 23.00
N LEU A 405 -21.73 -34.96 21.81
CA LEU A 405 -20.97 -34.99 20.56
C LEU A 405 -20.04 -33.77 20.44
N ALA A 406 -20.53 -32.58 20.80
CA ALA A 406 -19.72 -31.38 20.76
C ALA A 406 -18.54 -31.43 21.73
N VAL A 407 -18.76 -31.93 22.95
CA VAL A 407 -17.69 -32.12 23.94
C VAL A 407 -16.62 -33.08 23.43
N VAL A 408 -17.01 -34.21 22.84
CA VAL A 408 -16.07 -35.17 22.26
C VAL A 408 -15.26 -34.54 21.13
N LYS A 409 -15.89 -33.79 20.21
CA LYS A 409 -15.19 -33.10 19.11
C LYS A 409 -14.20 -32.06 19.61
N ILE A 410 -14.58 -31.27 20.62
CA ILE A 410 -13.71 -30.27 21.25
C ILE A 410 -12.51 -30.97 21.91
N LEU A 411 -12.76 -31.98 22.75
CA LEU A 411 -11.69 -32.73 23.44
C LEU A 411 -10.74 -33.44 22.47
N MET A 412 -11.26 -33.99 21.37
CA MET A 412 -10.44 -34.68 20.37
C MET A 412 -9.48 -33.70 19.68
N ALA A 413 -9.95 -32.50 19.34
CA ALA A 413 -9.09 -31.46 18.77
C ALA A 413 -8.02 -30.97 19.77
N THR A 414 -8.39 -30.77 21.04
CA THR A 414 -7.43 -30.43 22.10
C THR A 414 -6.40 -31.55 22.29
N TYR A 415 -6.84 -32.80 22.33
CA TYR A 415 -5.98 -33.98 22.47
C TYR A 415 -4.94 -34.04 21.34
N VAL A 416 -5.36 -33.87 20.08
CA VAL A 416 -4.44 -33.84 18.93
C VAL A 416 -3.41 -32.73 19.07
N ARG A 417 -3.80 -31.55 19.55
CA ARG A 417 -2.90 -30.41 19.76
C ARG A 417 -1.86 -30.68 20.85
N ILE A 418 -2.28 -31.20 22.01
CA ILE A 418 -1.36 -31.52 23.11
C ILE A 418 -0.42 -32.67 22.72
N CYS A 419 -0.88 -33.64 21.92
CA CYS A 419 -0.02 -34.69 21.37
C CYS A 419 1.14 -34.16 20.52
N GLN A 420 1.01 -33.00 19.88
CA GLN A 420 2.12 -32.37 19.13
C GLN A 420 3.23 -31.86 20.06
N LEU A 421 2.94 -31.67 21.35
CA LEU A 421 3.91 -31.27 22.38
C LEU A 421 4.62 -32.47 23.03
N HIS A 422 4.27 -33.68 22.63
CA HIS A 422 4.96 -34.90 23.03
C HIS A 422 6.43 -34.87 22.55
N PRO A 423 7.43 -35.30 23.35
CA PRO A 423 7.33 -36.07 24.60
C PRO A 423 7.38 -35.24 25.90
N LYS A 424 7.25 -33.92 25.86
CA LYS A 424 7.47 -33.10 27.07
C LYS A 424 6.34 -33.17 28.10
N PHE A 425 5.11 -33.44 27.65
CA PHE A 425 3.89 -33.41 28.46
C PHE A 425 3.16 -34.76 28.42
N VAL A 426 3.86 -35.85 28.73
CA VAL A 426 3.30 -37.22 28.63
C VAL A 426 2.13 -37.41 29.59
N ASP A 427 2.29 -36.95 30.84
CA ASP A 427 1.27 -37.10 31.89
C ASP A 427 0.00 -36.33 31.53
N GLU A 428 0.13 -35.11 31.00
CA GLU A 428 -1.01 -34.30 30.57
C GLU A 428 -1.70 -34.85 29.32
N VAL A 429 -0.92 -35.43 28.39
CA VAL A 429 -1.48 -36.15 27.23
C VAL A 429 -2.29 -37.36 27.69
N ASP A 430 -1.80 -38.12 28.67
CA ASP A 430 -2.48 -39.29 29.21
C ASP A 430 -3.74 -38.92 30.01
N ASP A 431 -3.71 -37.81 30.75
CA ASP A 431 -4.89 -37.27 31.44
C ASP A 431 -5.99 -36.89 30.45
N VAL A 432 -5.67 -36.08 29.42
CA VAL A 432 -6.64 -35.67 28.40
C VAL A 432 -7.14 -36.87 27.61
N ARG A 433 -6.29 -37.87 27.34
CA ARG A 433 -6.69 -39.14 26.72
C ARG A 433 -7.69 -39.90 27.59
N GLY A 434 -7.46 -39.97 28.91
CA GLY A 434 -8.37 -40.59 29.86
C GLY A 434 -9.75 -39.92 29.87
N ILE A 435 -9.77 -38.58 29.83
CA ILE A 435 -11.01 -37.80 29.75
C ILE A 435 -11.74 -38.08 28.43
N LEU A 436 -11.04 -38.02 27.30
CA LEU A 436 -11.60 -38.28 25.97
C LEU A 436 -12.16 -39.70 25.85
N ASN A 437 -11.42 -40.72 26.32
CA ASN A 437 -11.87 -42.11 26.31
C ASN A 437 -13.15 -42.30 27.12
N THR A 438 -13.26 -41.61 28.26
CA THR A 438 -14.47 -41.69 29.08
C THR A 438 -15.65 -41.01 28.39
N ALA A 439 -15.44 -39.84 27.78
CA ALA A 439 -16.48 -39.15 27.01
C ALA A 439 -16.95 -40.00 25.82
N MET A 440 -16.03 -40.57 25.06
CA MET A 440 -16.32 -41.51 23.97
C MET A 440 -17.11 -42.73 24.46
N SER A 441 -16.73 -43.30 25.61
CA SER A 441 -17.42 -44.47 26.19
C SER A 441 -18.85 -44.13 26.61
N VAL A 442 -19.10 -42.94 27.17
CA VAL A 442 -20.43 -42.48 27.55
C VAL A 442 -21.30 -42.24 26.31
N LEU A 443 -20.76 -41.60 25.27
CA LEU A 443 -21.46 -41.37 24.01
C LEU A 443 -21.80 -42.70 23.32
N LEU A 444 -20.83 -43.63 23.23
CA LEU A 444 -21.05 -44.98 22.69
C LEU A 444 -22.12 -45.73 23.47
N LYS A 445 -22.07 -45.68 24.82
CA LYS A 445 -23.07 -46.31 25.67
C LYS A 445 -24.47 -45.73 25.39
N LYS A 446 -24.60 -44.40 25.31
CA LYS A 446 -25.88 -43.74 24.96
C LYS A 446 -26.38 -44.15 23.58
N ILE A 447 -25.50 -44.29 22.58
CA ILE A 447 -25.86 -44.77 21.23
C ILE A 447 -26.35 -46.22 21.28
N ILE A 448 -25.63 -47.10 21.97
CA ILE A 448 -25.96 -48.51 22.14
C ILE A 448 -27.29 -48.69 22.90
N GLU A 449 -27.52 -47.88 23.93
CA GLU A 449 -28.74 -47.93 24.76
C GLU A 449 -29.97 -47.35 24.06
N ASN A 450 -29.80 -46.42 23.09
CA ASN A 450 -30.94 -45.74 22.47
C ASN A 450 -31.68 -46.57 21.41
N ILE A 451 -31.03 -47.38 20.55
CA ILE A 451 -31.75 -48.14 19.50
C ILE A 451 -31.09 -49.48 19.14
N VAL A 452 -31.95 -50.47 18.88
CA VAL A 452 -31.75 -51.71 18.11
C VAL A 452 -31.13 -51.41 16.72
N PHE A 453 -29.82 -51.14 16.59
CA PHE A 453 -29.16 -51.05 15.27
C PHE A 453 -27.62 -51.19 15.28
N ASP A 454 -27.10 -51.49 14.09
CA ASP A 454 -25.73 -51.91 13.73
C ASP A 454 -24.59 -51.00 14.24
N VAL A 455 -23.78 -51.57 15.13
CA VAL A 455 -22.62 -50.94 15.80
C VAL A 455 -21.57 -50.44 14.81
N HIS A 456 -21.44 -51.06 13.63
CA HIS A 456 -20.44 -50.65 12.64
C HIS A 456 -20.72 -49.29 12.01
N LEU A 457 -22.00 -48.95 11.81
CA LEU A 457 -22.39 -47.67 11.23
C LEU A 457 -22.29 -46.54 12.26
N GLY A 458 -22.61 -46.84 13.53
CA GLY A 458 -22.46 -45.89 14.65
C GLY A 458 -21.00 -45.51 14.90
N LEU A 459 -20.09 -46.49 14.80
CA LEU A 459 -18.64 -46.25 14.91
C LEU A 459 -18.07 -45.44 13.74
N ALA A 460 -18.57 -45.67 12.52
CA ALA A 460 -18.11 -44.93 11.34
C ALA A 460 -18.42 -43.42 11.42
N CYS A 461 -19.51 -43.03 12.08
CA CYS A 461 -19.91 -41.63 12.23
C CYS A 461 -19.16 -40.88 13.34
N LEU A 462 -18.54 -41.60 14.30
CA LEU A 462 -17.73 -41.00 15.38
C LEU A 462 -16.31 -40.63 14.94
N LEU A 463 -15.86 -41.17 13.79
CA LEU A 463 -14.48 -41.06 13.30
C LEU A 463 -14.36 -40.24 12.00
N GLN A 464 -15.45 -39.59 11.55
CA GLN A 464 -15.47 -38.58 10.49
C GLN A 464 -15.56 -37.18 11.11
#